data_AF-A0A6M3J2D7-F1
#
_entry.id   AF-A0A6M3J2D7-F1
#
_cell.length_a   1.000
_cell.length_b   1.000
_cell.length_c   1.000
_cell.angle_alpha   90.00
_cell.angle_beta   90.00
_cell.angle_gamma   90.00
#
_symmetry.space_group_name_H-M   'P 1'
#
loop_
_entity.id
_entity.type
_entity.pdbx_description
1 polymer ?
#
loop_
_entity_poly.entity_id
_entity_poly.type
_entity_poly.pdbx_seq_one_letter_code
_entity_poly.pdbx_strand_id
1 'polypeptide(L)'
;MANAIATQVIEDGNRDTIIKWTIVGDGSGDETKTIIFDASAYKIASVDNKLWKIQISTVGASAILYWDATTDIPLISLPADHPQEFDFSEYGGIPNNGGAGRTGDILITTSGLGAGEHMTLILYVKERSVPIAR
;
A
#
# COMPACT_ATOMS: atom_id res chain seq x y z
N MET A 1 -17.90 -2.43 16.24
CA MET A 1 -16.81 -1.51 16.65
C MET A 1 -16.18 -1.07 15.33
N ALA A 2 -14.95 -0.60 15.29
CA ALA A 2 -14.25 -0.43 14.01
C ALA A 2 -13.16 -1.50 13.91
N ASN A 3 -12.80 -1.87 12.69
CA ASN A 3 -11.66 -2.75 12.43
C ASN A 3 -10.39 -2.18 13.09
N ALA A 4 -9.57 -3.06 13.67
CA ALA A 4 -8.36 -2.66 14.38
C ALA A 4 -7.21 -2.51 13.38
N ILE A 5 -6.92 -1.27 13.00
CA ILE A 5 -5.84 -0.92 12.06
C ILE A 5 -4.63 -0.37 12.82
N ALA A 6 -3.43 -0.77 12.40
CA ALA A 6 -2.19 -0.20 12.92
C ALA A 6 -1.13 -0.07 11.83
N THR A 7 -0.33 1.00 11.92
CA THR A 7 0.81 1.26 11.05
C THR A 7 2.07 1.40 11.92
N GLN A 8 3.14 0.73 11.50
CA GLN A 8 4.46 0.84 12.10
C GLN A 8 5.46 1.27 11.03
N VAL A 9 6.17 2.36 11.27
CA VAL A 9 7.29 2.79 10.42
C VAL A 9 8.51 1.95 10.78
N ILE A 10 9.07 1.26 9.79
CA ILE A 10 10.31 0.48 9.93
C ILE A 10 11.49 1.35 9.50
N GLU A 11 11.35 2.05 8.39
CA GLU A 11 12.35 2.96 7.85
C GLU A 11 11.69 4.17 7.19
N ASP A 12 12.24 5.35 7.44
CA ASP A 12 11.83 6.61 6.83
C ASP A 12 13.09 7.33 6.33
N GLY A 13 13.53 6.91 5.15
CA GLY A 13 14.68 7.44 4.42
C GLY A 13 14.27 8.55 3.44
N ASN A 14 15.26 9.24 2.90
CA ASN A 14 15.01 10.36 1.98
C ASN A 14 14.51 9.94 0.59
N ARG A 15 14.65 8.66 0.22
CA ARG A 15 14.23 8.12 -1.09
C ARG A 15 13.46 6.82 -1.01
N ASP A 16 13.32 6.29 0.20
CA ASP A 16 12.72 5.01 0.48
C ASP A 16 12.06 5.02 1.86
N THR A 17 10.89 4.41 1.92
CA THR A 17 10.11 4.29 3.14
C THR A 17 9.62 2.85 3.24
N ILE A 18 9.80 2.25 4.41
CA ILE A 18 9.35 0.90 4.72
C ILE A 18 8.36 0.99 5.88
N ILE A 19 7.15 0.52 5.65
CA ILE A 19 6.12 0.45 6.68
C ILE A 19 5.56 -0.95 6.78
N LYS A 20 5.12 -1.30 8.00
CA LYS A 20 4.24 -2.44 8.25
C LYS A 20 2.84 -1.90 8.54
N TRP A 21 1.85 -2.42 7.84
CA TRP A 21 0.44 -2.13 8.06
C TRP A 21 -0.30 -3.41 8.43
N THR A 22 -1.22 -3.32 9.39
CA THR A 22 -2.03 -4.47 9.83
C THR A 22 -3.47 -4.07 10.01
N ILE A 23 -4.36 -5.01 9.74
CA ILE A 23 -5.79 -4.92 10.07
C ILE A 23 -6.27 -6.23 10.68
N VAL A 24 -7.15 -6.11 11.66
CA VAL A 24 -7.94 -7.22 12.22
C VAL A 24 -9.41 -6.82 12.17
N GLY A 25 -10.22 -7.62 11.49
CA GLY A 25 -11.65 -7.39 11.34
C GLY A 25 -12.41 -7.66 12.64
N ASP A 26 -13.37 -6.80 12.94
CA ASP A 26 -14.27 -6.96 14.10
C ASP A 26 -15.68 -7.44 13.71
N GLY A 27 -15.91 -7.68 12.41
CA GLY A 27 -17.21 -8.02 11.84
C GLY A 27 -18.05 -6.81 11.40
N SER A 28 -17.51 -5.60 11.45
CA SER A 28 -18.18 -4.39 10.90
C SER A 28 -18.19 -4.32 9.38
N GLY A 29 -17.40 -5.17 8.71
CA GLY A 29 -17.34 -5.29 7.25
C GLY A 29 -16.01 -4.83 6.67
N ASP A 30 -16.01 -4.63 5.35
CA ASP A 30 -14.83 -4.30 4.56
C ASP A 30 -14.40 -2.82 4.66
N GLU A 31 -13.09 -2.60 4.59
CA GLU A 31 -12.50 -1.28 4.41
C GLU A 31 -12.58 -0.85 2.95
N THR A 32 -12.92 0.42 2.71
CA THR A 32 -13.02 0.98 1.36
C THR A 32 -12.13 2.20 1.25
N LYS A 33 -11.15 2.15 0.33
CA LYS A 33 -10.22 3.24 0.02
C LYS A 33 -9.49 3.80 1.26
N THR A 34 -9.16 2.94 2.21
CA THR A 34 -8.43 3.34 3.41
C THR A 34 -6.97 3.62 3.07
N ILE A 35 -6.43 4.78 3.46
CA ILE A 35 -5.02 5.14 3.20
C ILE A 35 -4.12 4.25 4.08
N ILE A 36 -3.27 3.45 3.44
CA ILE A 36 -2.28 2.60 4.15
C ILE A 36 -0.87 3.18 4.08
N PHE A 37 -0.61 4.03 3.09
CA PHE A 37 0.62 4.80 2.95
C PHE A 37 0.25 6.23 2.54
N ASP A 38 0.44 7.18 3.44
CA ASP A 38 0.32 8.61 3.18
C ASP A 38 1.72 9.15 2.82
N ALA A 39 1.94 9.42 1.53
CA ALA A 39 3.23 9.85 1.02
C ALA A 39 3.71 11.16 1.65
N SER A 40 2.77 12.05 1.98
CA SER A 40 3.08 13.36 2.55
C SER A 40 3.53 13.29 4.01
N ALA A 41 3.25 12.18 4.69
CA ALA A 41 3.65 11.94 6.08
C ALA A 41 5.09 11.44 6.25
N TYR A 42 5.80 11.12 5.16
CA TYR A 42 7.15 10.56 5.18
C TYR A 42 8.15 11.46 4.46
N LYS A 43 9.46 11.27 4.70
CA LYS A 43 10.51 12.12 4.11
C LYS A 43 10.56 12.09 2.59
N ILE A 44 10.08 11.00 1.98
CA ILE A 44 9.95 10.87 0.54
C ILE A 44 9.03 11.95 -0.06
N ALA A 45 7.96 12.35 0.64
CA ALA A 45 7.03 13.44 0.32
C ALA A 45 6.82 13.70 -1.18
N SER A 46 6.58 12.65 -1.96
CA SER A 46 6.54 12.69 -3.42
C SER A 46 5.24 12.10 -3.95
N VAL A 47 4.72 12.69 -5.02
CA VAL A 47 3.57 12.16 -5.76
C VAL A 47 3.98 11.09 -6.78
N ASP A 48 5.25 11.09 -7.17
CA ASP A 48 5.86 10.17 -8.14
C ASP A 48 6.54 9.00 -7.42
N ASN A 49 5.79 8.34 -6.53
CA ASN A 49 6.26 7.14 -5.84
C ASN A 49 6.18 5.90 -6.72
N LYS A 50 6.86 4.84 -6.29
CA LYS A 50 6.75 3.51 -6.86
C LYS A 50 6.74 2.45 -5.78
N LEU A 51 5.92 1.42 -5.96
CA LEU A 51 5.96 0.22 -5.14
C LEU A 51 7.18 -0.59 -5.57
N TRP A 52 8.14 -0.73 -4.67
CA TRP A 52 9.39 -1.46 -4.93
C TRP A 52 9.25 -2.94 -4.60
N LYS A 53 8.67 -3.23 -3.44
CA LYS A 53 8.42 -4.58 -2.94
C LYS A 53 7.23 -4.56 -1.98
N ILE A 54 6.51 -5.65 -1.89
CA ILE A 54 5.50 -5.86 -0.84
C ILE A 54 5.55 -7.29 -0.31
N GLN A 55 5.52 -7.44 1.01
CA GLN A 55 5.28 -8.73 1.66
C GLN A 55 3.87 -8.73 2.21
N ILE A 56 3.14 -9.82 2.00
CA ILE A 56 1.76 -9.99 2.44
C ILE A 56 1.61 -11.25 3.26
N SER A 57 0.69 -11.20 4.20
CA SER A 57 0.11 -12.36 4.87
C SER A 57 -1.37 -12.04 5.08
N THR A 58 -2.23 -12.77 4.38
CA THR A 58 -3.69 -12.62 4.45
C THR A 58 -4.31 -13.88 5.06
N VAL A 59 -5.35 -13.69 5.85
CA VAL A 59 -6.15 -14.77 6.46
C VAL A 59 -7.62 -14.41 6.30
N GLY A 60 -8.35 -15.25 5.55
CA GLY A 60 -9.78 -15.19 5.24
C GLY A 60 -10.31 -13.94 4.54
N ALA A 61 -9.45 -12.96 4.25
CA ALA A 61 -9.80 -11.74 3.51
C ALA A 61 -8.82 -11.47 2.36
N SER A 62 -9.34 -10.89 1.28
CA SER A 62 -8.56 -10.41 0.14
C SER A 62 -8.58 -8.89 0.10
N ALA A 63 -7.73 -8.28 -0.73
CA ALA A 63 -7.75 -6.84 -0.93
C ALA A 63 -7.24 -6.43 -2.31
N ILE A 64 -7.48 -5.19 -2.69
CA ILE A 64 -6.83 -4.53 -3.83
C ILE A 64 -6.19 -3.26 -3.31
N LEU A 65 -4.91 -3.05 -3.67
CA LEU A 65 -4.24 -1.77 -3.45
C LEU A 65 -4.44 -0.86 -4.64
N TYR A 66 -4.51 0.44 -4.38
CA TYR A 66 -4.70 1.47 -5.40
C TYR A 66 -3.70 2.61 -5.22
N TRP A 67 -3.32 3.23 -6.33
CA TRP A 67 -2.77 4.58 -6.31
C TRP A 67 -3.91 5.59 -6.17
N ASP A 68 -3.78 6.49 -5.19
CA ASP A 68 -4.74 7.56 -4.98
C ASP A 68 -4.62 8.64 -6.07
N ALA A 69 -5.77 8.99 -6.64
CA ALA A 69 -5.94 10.05 -7.63
C ALA A 69 -7.41 10.48 -7.67
N THR A 70 -7.77 11.43 -8.55
CA THR A 70 -9.20 11.78 -8.74
C THR A 70 -10.04 10.55 -9.10
N THR A 71 -9.46 9.64 -9.87
CA THR A 71 -9.96 8.28 -10.07
C THR A 71 -8.84 7.31 -9.72
N ASP A 72 -9.00 6.62 -8.60
CA ASP A 72 -8.00 5.66 -8.10
C ASP A 72 -7.68 4.58 -9.14
N ILE A 73 -6.41 4.22 -9.23
CA ILE A 73 -5.92 3.23 -10.18
C ILE A 73 -5.50 1.96 -9.44
N PRO A 74 -6.03 0.77 -9.81
CA PRO A 74 -5.58 -0.49 -9.22
C PRO A 74 -4.07 -0.68 -9.40
N LEU A 75 -3.39 -0.96 -8.30
CA LEU A 75 -1.94 -1.23 -8.24
C LEU A 75 -1.68 -2.74 -8.23
N ILE A 76 -2.23 -3.46 -7.26
CA ILE A 76 -2.04 -4.92 -7.13
C ILE A 76 -3.20 -5.55 -6.35
N SER A 77 -3.61 -6.75 -6.77
CA SER A 77 -4.57 -7.58 -6.02
C SER A 77 -3.85 -8.51 -5.06
N LEU A 78 -4.34 -8.58 -3.83
CA LEU A 78 -3.85 -9.42 -2.76
C LEU A 78 -4.87 -10.55 -2.50
N PRO A 79 -4.54 -11.80 -2.83
CA PRO A 79 -5.47 -12.91 -2.66
C PRO A 79 -5.61 -13.29 -1.17
N ALA A 80 -6.73 -13.92 -0.80
CA ALA A 80 -7.00 -14.39 0.56
C ALA A 80 -6.21 -15.66 0.91
N ASP A 81 -5.87 -15.86 2.18
CA ASP A 81 -5.17 -17.06 2.69
C ASP A 81 -3.77 -17.29 2.09
N HIS A 82 -3.06 -16.20 1.77
CA HIS A 82 -1.77 -16.27 1.10
C HIS A 82 -0.68 -15.47 1.83
N PRO A 83 0.39 -16.13 2.29
CA PRO A 83 1.66 -15.48 2.58
C PRO A 83 2.51 -15.43 1.30
N GLN A 84 2.89 -14.23 0.86
CA GLN A 84 3.72 -14.07 -0.33
C GLN A 84 4.56 -12.78 -0.29
N GLU A 85 5.70 -12.81 -0.98
CA GLU A 85 6.47 -11.61 -1.32
C GLU A 85 6.34 -11.34 -2.83
N PHE A 86 6.08 -10.08 -3.18
CA PHE A 86 6.18 -9.59 -4.54
C PHE A 86 7.33 -8.59 -4.62
N ASP A 87 8.37 -8.92 -5.37
CA ASP A 87 9.53 -8.07 -5.61
C ASP A 87 9.52 -7.55 -7.05
N PHE A 88 9.46 -6.23 -7.21
CA PHE A 88 9.43 -5.55 -8.50
C PHE A 88 10.76 -4.84 -8.83
N SER A 89 11.79 -5.06 -8.01
CA SER A 89 13.08 -4.39 -8.12
C SER A 89 13.78 -4.64 -9.46
N GLU A 90 13.62 -5.83 -10.04
CA GLU A 90 14.23 -6.21 -11.32
C GLU A 90 13.83 -5.25 -12.46
N TYR A 91 12.59 -4.77 -12.44
CA TYR A 91 12.06 -3.86 -13.47
C TYR A 91 11.99 -2.39 -12.99
N GLY A 92 12.56 -2.09 -11.82
CA GLY A 92 12.63 -0.74 -11.29
C GLY A 92 11.40 -0.29 -10.49
N GLY A 93 10.52 -1.21 -10.08
CA GLY A 93 9.31 -0.96 -9.29
C GLY A 93 8.07 -0.65 -10.13
N ILE A 94 6.88 -0.73 -9.52
CA ILE A 94 5.62 -0.31 -10.17
C ILE A 94 5.39 1.18 -9.89
N PRO A 95 5.48 2.07 -10.89
CA PRO A 95 5.32 3.51 -10.67
C PRO A 95 3.86 3.89 -10.45
N ASN A 96 3.64 4.98 -9.71
CA ASN A 96 2.35 5.66 -9.66
C ASN A 96 1.97 6.18 -11.05
N ASN A 97 0.99 5.50 -11.67
CA ASN A 97 0.41 5.84 -12.97
C ASN A 97 -0.93 6.59 -12.84
N GLY A 98 -1.22 7.13 -11.65
CA GLY A 98 -2.36 8.00 -11.42
C GLY A 98 -2.34 9.22 -12.34
N GLY A 99 -3.53 9.66 -12.75
CA GLY A 99 -3.73 10.83 -13.60
C GLY A 99 -3.81 12.13 -12.78
N ALA A 100 -4.84 12.92 -13.05
CA ALA A 100 -5.11 14.15 -12.32
C ALA A 100 -5.37 13.89 -10.83
N GLY A 101 -4.82 14.76 -9.98
CA GLY A 101 -5.03 14.70 -8.53
C GLY A 101 -4.27 13.58 -7.82
N ARG A 102 -3.27 12.95 -8.46
CA ARG A 102 -2.42 11.94 -7.79
C ARG A 102 -1.66 12.55 -6.60
N THR A 103 -1.63 11.81 -5.49
CA THR A 103 -1.01 12.23 -4.22
C THR A 103 0.28 11.47 -3.90
N GLY A 104 0.48 10.30 -4.51
CA GLY A 104 1.55 9.37 -4.15
C GLY A 104 1.14 8.37 -3.06
N ASP A 105 -0.08 8.49 -2.55
CA ASP A 105 -0.62 7.63 -1.50
C ASP A 105 -1.02 6.27 -2.06
N ILE A 106 -1.00 5.27 -1.17
CA ILE A 106 -1.51 3.93 -1.46
C ILE A 106 -2.74 3.69 -0.59
N LEU A 107 -3.83 3.34 -1.26
CA LEU A 107 -5.11 2.98 -0.64
C LEU A 107 -5.30 1.47 -0.65
N ILE A 108 -6.12 0.97 0.27
CA ILE A 108 -6.59 -0.42 0.29
C ILE A 108 -8.12 -0.46 0.25
N THR A 109 -8.66 -1.43 -0.49
CA THR A 109 -10.05 -1.88 -0.34
C THR A 109 -10.03 -3.37 -0.06
N THR A 110 -10.63 -3.80 1.05
CA THR A 110 -10.71 -5.22 1.42
C THR A 110 -11.98 -5.85 0.86
N SER A 111 -11.99 -7.18 0.79
CA SER A 111 -13.16 -7.98 0.47
C SER A 111 -13.17 -9.23 1.34
N GLY A 112 -14.27 -9.44 2.07
CA GLY A 112 -14.46 -10.58 2.96
C GLY A 112 -13.85 -10.40 4.36
N LEU A 113 -13.57 -9.17 4.79
CA LEU A 113 -13.03 -8.89 6.12
C LEU A 113 -14.11 -9.06 7.22
N GLY A 114 -14.24 -10.29 7.70
CA GLY A 114 -15.11 -10.66 8.83
C GLY A 114 -14.44 -10.51 10.19
N ALA A 115 -15.14 -10.92 11.25
CA ALA A 115 -14.58 -10.92 12.60
C ALA A 115 -13.46 -11.97 12.73
N GLY A 116 -12.27 -11.54 13.15
CA GLY A 116 -11.09 -12.41 13.32
C GLY A 116 -10.22 -12.57 12.06
N GLU A 117 -10.73 -12.18 10.89
CA GLU A 117 -9.94 -12.12 9.66
C GLU A 117 -8.92 -10.99 9.73
N HIS A 118 -7.74 -11.19 9.15
CA HIS A 118 -6.65 -10.25 9.32
C HIS A 118 -5.65 -10.27 8.18
N MET A 119 -4.95 -9.15 8.04
CA MET A 119 -3.91 -8.98 7.03
C MET A 119 -2.71 -8.26 7.63
N THR A 120 -1.51 -8.66 7.24
CA THR A 120 -0.26 -7.95 7.48
C THR A 120 0.41 -7.65 6.15
N LEU A 121 0.74 -6.39 5.92
CA LEU A 121 1.44 -5.90 4.74
C LEU A 121 2.74 -5.22 5.17
N ILE A 122 3.84 -5.50 4.48
CA ILE A 122 5.08 -4.72 4.60
C ILE A 122 5.36 -4.11 3.23
N LEU A 123 5.22 -2.78 3.15
CA LEU A 123 5.39 -2.03 1.90
C LEU A 123 6.77 -1.39 1.86
N TYR A 124 7.44 -1.56 0.74
CA TYR A 124 8.67 -0.85 0.39
C TYR A 124 8.33 0.13 -0.72
N VAL A 125 8.26 1.41 -0.38
CA VAL A 125 7.93 2.48 -1.33
C VAL A 125 9.19 3.29 -1.60
N LYS A 126 9.42 3.66 -2.86
CA LYS A 126 10.57 4.47 -3.27
C LYS A 126 10.14 5.66 -4.10
N GLU A 127 10.96 6.70 -4.09
CA GLU A 127 10.77 7.83 -5.00
C GLU A 127 11.16 7.39 -6.41
N ARG A 128 10.38 7.80 -7.42
CA ARG A 128 10.82 7.66 -8.80
C ARG A 128 11.93 8.67 -9.07
N SER A 129 13.16 8.18 -9.21
CA SER A 129 14.27 8.98 -9.73
C SER A 129 13.89 9.56 -11.10
N VAL A 130 13.67 10.87 -11.16
CA VAL A 130 13.55 11.60 -12.43
C VAL A 130 14.97 11.72 -13.00
N PRO A 131 15.22 11.36 -14.28
CA PRO A 131 16.50 11.64 -14.91
C PRO A 131 16.73 13.16 -14.86
N ILE A 132 17.81 13.60 -14.21
CA ILE A 132 18.22 15.00 -14.31
C ILE A 132 18.58 15.21 -15.78
N ALA A 133 17.78 15.99 -16.49
CA ALA A 133 18.13 16.44 -17.83
C ALA A 133 19.47 17.19 -17.71
N ARG A 134 20.53 16.57 -18.26
CA ARG A 134 21.85 17.18 -18.39
C ARG A 134 21.88 18.10 -19.60
#